data_AF-A0A955PWT6-F1
#
_entry.id   AF-A0A955PWT6-F1
#
_cell.length_a   1.000
_cell.length_b   1.000
_cell.length_c   1.000
_cell.angle_alpha   90.00
_cell.angle_beta   90.00
_cell.angle_gamma   90.00
#
_symmetry.space_group_name_H-M   'P 1'
#
loop_
_entity.id
_entity.type
_entity.pdbx_description
1 polymer ?
#
loop_
_entity_poly.entity_id
_entity_poly.type
_entity_poly.pdbx_seq_one_letter_code
_entity_poly.pdbx_strand_id
1 'polypeptide(L)' 'MAEAKAILRHVRLAPRKARLIVDMVRGRNAAEALAVLKYTPRSAARVVEQLLFSA' A
#
# COMPACT_ATOMS: atom_id res chain seq x y z
N MET A 1 2.34 -14.43 -17.32
CA MET A 1 2.34 -13.08 -16.71
C MET A 1 3.29 -13.14 -15.54
N ALA A 2 4.23 -12.19 -15.43
CA ALA A 2 5.14 -12.15 -14.30
C ALA A 2 4.36 -11.69 -13.06
N GLU A 3 4.25 -12.57 -12.07
CA GLU A 3 3.61 -12.26 -10.79
C GLU A 3 4.69 -11.94 -9.77
N ALA A 4 4.58 -10.79 -9.12
CA ALA A 4 5.49 -10.38 -8.07
C ALA A 4 4.73 -10.29 -6.73
N LYS A 5 5.40 -10.67 -5.64
CA LYS A 5 4.79 -10.81 -4.32
C LYS A 5 5.70 -10.26 -3.24
N ALA A 6 5.27 -9.18 -2.59
CA ALA A 6 5.89 -8.67 -1.37
C ALA A 6 5.01 -8.94 -0.14
N ILE A 7 5.63 -9.26 1.00
CA ILE A 7 4.93 -9.47 2.28
C ILE A 7 5.68 -8.72 3.37
N LEU A 8 5.01 -7.78 4.04
CA LEU A 8 5.53 -7.11 5.23
C LEU A 8 4.84 -7.66 6.48
N ARG A 9 5.63 -8.21 7.41
CA ARG A 9 5.15 -8.79 8.67
C ARG A 9 5.52 -7.90 9.87
N HIS A 10 4.82 -8.08 10.99
CA HIS A 10 5.08 -7.38 12.26
C HIS A 10 4.96 -5.85 12.23
N VAL A 11 4.07 -5.31 11.39
CA VAL A 11 3.78 -3.88 11.37
C VAL A 11 2.98 -3.48 12.61
N ARG A 12 3.43 -2.44 13.32
CA ARG A 12 2.69 -1.82 14.43
C ARG A 12 1.56 -0.92 13.91
N LEU A 13 0.58 -1.53 13.22
CA LEU A 13 -0.58 -0.83 12.66
C LEU A 13 -1.84 -1.67 12.85
N ALA A 14 -2.94 -1.01 13.24
CA ALA A 14 -4.23 -1.68 13.33
C ALA A 14 -4.70 -2.12 11.92
N PRO A 15 -5.10 -3.39 11.71
CA PRO A 15 -5.46 -3.93 10.39
C PRO A 15 -6.52 -3.09 9.65
N ARG A 16 -7.50 -2.55 10.39
CA ARG A 16 -8.55 -1.67 9.85
C ARG A 16 -8.01 -0.40 9.17
N LYS A 17 -6.92 0.18 9.69
CA LYS A 17 -6.32 1.40 9.12
C LYS A 17 -5.61 1.09 7.80
N ALA A 18 -4.99 -0.08 7.67
CA ALA A 18 -4.37 -0.54 6.44
C ALA A 18 -5.42 -0.88 5.37
N ARG A 19 -6.47 -1.60 5.75
CA ARG A 19 -7.52 -2.05 4.82
C ARG A 19 -8.16 -0.88 4.06
N LEU A 20 -8.48 0.21 4.74
CA LEU A 20 -9.03 1.43 4.11
C LEU A 20 -8.13 2.00 3.00
N ILE A 21 -6.80 1.92 3.18
CA ILE A 21 -5.85 2.40 2.17
C ILE A 21 -5.73 1.40 1.04
N VAL A 22 -5.63 0.10 1.36
CA VAL A 22 -5.53 -0.96 0.35
C VAL A 22 -6.75 -0.96 -0.57
N ASP A 23 -7.95 -0.77 -0.02
CA ASP A 23 -9.17 -0.72 -0.81
C ASP A 23 -9.25 0.53 -1.71
N MET A 24 -8.54 1.62 -1.36
CA MET A 24 -8.45 2.83 -2.19
C MET A 24 -7.58 2.62 -3.45
N VAL A 25 -6.53 1.81 -3.35
CA VAL A 25 -5.57 1.57 -4.44
C VAL A 25 -5.83 0.27 -5.21
N ARG A 26 -6.74 -0.58 -4.73
CA ARG A 26 -7.11 -1.83 -5.40
C ARG A 26 -7.69 -1.55 -6.79
N GLY A 27 -7.16 -2.22 -7.81
CA GLY A 27 -7.59 -2.08 -9.20
C GLY A 27 -7.03 -0.86 -9.94
N ARG A 28 -6.19 -0.05 -9.29
CA ARG A 28 -5.45 1.04 -9.95
C ARG A 28 -4.10 0.55 -10.47
N ASN A 29 -3.53 1.29 -11.42
CA ASN A 29 -2.16 1.06 -11.86
C ASN A 29 -1.16 1.37 -10.72
N ALA A 30 -0.02 0.67 -10.68
CA ALA A 30 1.01 0.86 -9.65
C ALA A 30 1.50 2.32 -9.58
N ALA A 31 1.70 2.97 -10.73
CA ALA A 31 2.12 4.38 -10.78
C ALA A 31 1.08 5.34 -10.16
N GLU A 32 -0.21 5.12 -10.46
CA GLU A 32 -1.30 5.92 -9.89
C GLU A 32 -1.46 5.64 -8.39
N ALA A 33 -1.36 4.38 -7.97
CA ALA A 33 -1.43 3.99 -6.57
C ALA A 33 -0.31 4.67 -5.76
N LEU A 34 0.92 4.70 -6.28
CA LEU A 34 2.04 5.39 -5.63
C LEU A 34 1.78 6.90 -5.49
N ALA A 35 1.24 7.56 -6.52
CA ALA A 35 0.89 8.97 -6.45
C ALA A 35 -0.17 9.23 -5.36
N VAL A 36 -1.25 8.42 -5.33
CA VAL A 36 -2.31 8.55 -4.31
C VAL A 36 -1.77 8.33 -2.90
N LEU A 37 -0.94 7.31 -2.70
CA LEU A 37 -0.35 6.99 -1.39
C LEU A 37 0.56 8.12 -0.89
N LYS A 38 1.35 8.74 -1.78
CA LYS A 38 2.27 9.83 -1.45
C LYS A 38 1.57 11.07 -0.90
N TYR A 39 0.38 11.40 -1.40
CA TYR A 39 -0.39 12.57 -0.98
C TYR A 39 -1.45 12.26 0.08
N THR A 40 -1.57 11.00 0.53
CA THR A 40 -2.55 10.63 1.56
C THR A 40 -2.01 10.90 2.96
N PRO A 41 -2.63 11.77 3.78
CA PRO A 41 -2.14 12.13 5.11
C PRO A 41 -2.49 11.06 6.16
N ARG A 42 -2.06 9.80 5.94
CA ARG A 42 -2.27 8.68 6.87
C ARG A 42 -0.99 7.88 7.03
N SER A 43 -0.63 7.54 8.26
CA SER A 43 0.56 6.71 8.54
C SER A 43 0.53 5.34 7.87
N ALA A 44 -0.66 4.79 7.66
CA ALA A 44 -0.86 3.54 6.92
C ALA A 44 -0.45 3.66 5.44
N ALA A 45 -0.54 4.84 4.83
CA ALA A 45 -0.20 5.04 3.42
C ALA A 45 1.30 4.82 3.18
N ARG A 46 2.17 5.33 4.06
CA ARG A 46 3.62 5.12 3.99
C ARG A 46 4.01 3.65 4.05
N VAL A 47 3.31 2.84 4.86
CA VAL A 47 3.57 1.39 4.96
C VAL A 47 3.20 0.68 3.66
N VAL A 48 2.06 1.04 3.06
CA VAL A 48 1.60 0.44 1.80
C VAL A 48 2.46 0.89 0.63
N GLU A 49 2.93 2.14 0.63
CA GLU A 49 3.89 2.68 -0.35
C GLU A 49 5.19 1.88 -0.35
N GLN A 50 5.80 1.66 0.81
CA GLN A 50 7.02 0.86 0.94
C GLN A 50 6.83 -0.59 0.47
N LEU A 51 5.67 -1.19 0.79
CA LEU A 51 5.33 -2.54 0.34
C LEU A 51 5.21 -2.60 -1.19
N LEU A 52 4.58 -1.59 -1.81
CA LEU A 52 4.39 -1.53 -3.25
C LEU A 52 5.71 -1.31 -4.01
N PHE A 53 6.66 -0.56 -3.44
CA PHE A 53 8.01 -0.44 -3.99
C PHE A 53 8.83 -1.74 -3.91
N SER A 54 8.47 -2.66 -3.01
CA SER A 54 9.19 -3.91 -2.78
C SER A 54 8.65 -5.09 -3.60
N ALA A 55 7.47 -4.93 -4.20
CA ALA A 55 6.80 -5.95 -5.01
C ALA A 55 7.23 -5.83 -6.47
#